data_AF-A0AAN7MGZ2-F1
#
_entry.id   AF-A0AAN7MGZ2-F1
#
_cell.length_a   1.000
_cell.length_b   1.000
_cell.length_c   1.000
_cell.angle_alpha   90.00
_cell.angle_beta   90.00
_cell.angle_gamma   90.00
#
_symmetry.space_group_name_H-M   'P 1'
#
loop_
_entity.id
_entity.type
_entity.pdbx_description
1 polymer ?
#
loop_
_entity_poly.entity_id
_entity_poly.type
_entity_poly.pdbx_seq_one_letter_code
_entity_poly.pdbx_strand_id
1 'polypeptide(L)'
;MRASFKGKTTTDNSRSTAASFGVPVGDFKLRASVTDATLVNGPSLNGLTLSVEKPGSFIIDYDVPKKDFRFQFMNTVRVAEKPLSLTYIHNKGDNRTILEGTLTFDPCNKFSANYAVGPGNCKLKYSYVHGMLNTFEPSYDFSKNSWDLAVSRKVYGGDVLKATYQTSSRLLGLEWSLNSTLSGCAKFSASVNLSDESKVPKLTAETTWNFDM
;
A
#
# COMPACT_ATOMS: atom_id res chain seq x y z
N MET A 1 -17.76 -3.65 -19.26
CA MET A 1 -17.47 -3.36 -17.83
C MET A 1 -16.13 -3.97 -17.49
N ARG A 2 -15.24 -3.30 -16.74
CA ARG A 2 -13.89 -3.83 -16.48
C ARG A 2 -13.74 -4.30 -15.04
N ALA A 3 -13.72 -5.60 -14.79
CA ALA A 3 -13.53 -6.18 -13.46
C ALA A 3 -12.04 -6.37 -13.14
N SER A 4 -11.67 -6.33 -11.86
CA SER A 4 -10.30 -6.58 -11.40
C SER A 4 -10.26 -7.70 -10.37
N PHE A 5 -9.39 -8.68 -10.58
CA PHE A 5 -9.06 -9.72 -9.61
C PHE A 5 -7.62 -9.54 -9.13
N LYS A 6 -7.38 -9.70 -7.84
CA LYS A 6 -6.05 -9.60 -7.25
C LYS A 6 -5.83 -10.68 -6.21
N GLY A 7 -4.78 -11.48 -6.41
CA GLY A 7 -4.32 -12.50 -5.50
C GLY A 7 -3.01 -12.09 -4.84
N LYS A 8 -2.86 -12.38 -3.54
CA LYS A 8 -1.63 -12.16 -2.79
C LYS A 8 -1.35 -13.38 -1.92
N THR A 9 -0.13 -13.89 -1.97
CA THR A 9 0.34 -14.96 -1.08
C THR A 9 1.63 -14.54 -0.40
N THR A 10 1.76 -14.91 0.86
CA THR A 10 2.91 -14.57 1.70
C THR A 10 3.39 -15.80 2.44
N THR A 11 4.69 -16.07 2.34
CA THR A 11 5.37 -17.16 3.03
C THR A 11 6.08 -16.59 4.26
N ASP A 12 5.42 -16.68 5.41
CA ASP A 12 6.04 -16.59 6.74
C ASP A 12 5.58 -17.79 7.59
N ASN A 13 5.94 -17.86 8.88
CA ASN A 13 5.51 -18.92 9.80
C ASN A 13 3.98 -19.12 9.85
N SER A 14 3.21 -18.14 9.38
CA SER A 14 1.76 -18.14 9.19
C SER A 14 1.43 -17.86 7.71
N ARG A 15 1.67 -18.85 6.83
CA ARG A 15 1.33 -18.76 5.40
C ARG A 15 -0.06 -18.12 5.23
N SER A 16 -0.09 -16.95 4.60
CA SER A 16 -1.32 -16.19 4.42
C SER A 16 -1.62 -15.97 2.94
N THR A 17 -2.86 -16.25 2.55
CA THR A 17 -3.34 -16.03 1.18
C THR A 17 -4.57 -15.13 1.21
N ALA A 18 -4.61 -14.14 0.34
CA ALA A 18 -5.74 -13.24 0.18
C ALA A 18 -6.13 -13.10 -1.29
N ALA A 19 -7.43 -13.02 -1.55
CA ALA A 19 -7.99 -12.75 -2.86
C ALA A 19 -8.94 -11.56 -2.77
N SER A 20 -8.95 -10.72 -3.79
CA SER A 20 -9.89 -9.60 -3.88
C SER A 20 -10.45 -9.48 -5.28
N PHE A 21 -11.73 -9.16 -5.35
CA PHE A 21 -12.50 -8.96 -6.56
C PHE A 21 -13.13 -7.58 -6.50
N GLY A 22 -13.09 -6.83 -7.61
CA GLY A 22 -13.69 -5.51 -7.67
C GLY A 22 -14.34 -5.21 -9.02
N VAL A 23 -15.47 -4.52 -8.97
CA VAL A 23 -16.32 -4.19 -10.12
C VAL A 23 -16.66 -2.69 -10.08
N PRO A 24 -16.44 -1.95 -11.17
CA PRO A 24 -16.91 -0.58 -11.30
C PRO A 24 -18.42 -0.53 -11.54
N VAL A 25 -19.11 0.37 -10.84
CA VAL A 25 -20.55 0.63 -10.93
C VAL A 25 -20.76 2.15 -10.98
N GLY A 26 -20.94 2.70 -12.19
CA GLY A 26 -20.98 4.14 -12.42
C GLY A 26 -19.68 4.81 -11.97
N ASP A 27 -19.78 5.82 -11.11
CA ASP A 27 -18.64 6.54 -10.52
C ASP A 27 -17.98 5.80 -9.34
N PHE A 28 -18.53 4.66 -8.94
CA PHE A 28 -18.08 3.89 -7.79
C PHE A 28 -17.38 2.59 -8.21
N LYS A 29 -16.58 2.04 -7.30
CA LYS A 29 -16.01 0.70 -7.39
C LYS A 29 -16.40 -0.07 -6.13
N LEU A 30 -17.05 -1.20 -6.33
CA LEU A 30 -17.33 -2.16 -5.26
C LEU A 30 -16.20 -3.18 -5.23
N ARG A 31 -15.71 -3.52 -4.05
CA ARG A 31 -14.67 -4.53 -3.86
C ARG A 31 -15.03 -5.45 -2.70
N ALA A 32 -14.80 -6.74 -2.90
CA ALA A 32 -14.83 -7.75 -1.85
C ALA A 32 -13.45 -8.40 -1.76
N SER A 33 -12.97 -8.67 -0.56
CA SER A 33 -11.73 -9.42 -0.33
C SER A 33 -11.93 -10.48 0.73
N VAL A 34 -11.27 -11.62 0.52
CA VAL A 34 -11.27 -12.78 1.40
C VAL A 34 -9.84 -13.19 1.72
N THR A 35 -9.66 -13.83 2.86
CA THR A 35 -8.39 -14.48 3.21
C THR A 35 -8.60 -15.99 3.35
N ASP A 36 -7.52 -16.73 3.47
CA ASP A 36 -7.52 -18.14 3.86
C ASP A 36 -8.42 -18.44 5.07
N ALA A 37 -8.45 -17.57 6.08
CA ALA A 37 -9.32 -17.68 7.25
C ALA A 37 -10.82 -17.84 6.92
N THR A 38 -11.27 -17.41 5.74
CA THR A 38 -12.66 -17.56 5.26
C THR A 38 -13.04 -19.02 5.02
N LEU A 39 -12.04 -19.88 4.73
CA LEU A 39 -12.24 -21.29 4.36
C LEU A 39 -11.69 -22.29 5.40
N VAL A 40 -10.94 -21.83 6.39
CA VAL A 40 -10.42 -22.69 7.47
C VAL A 40 -11.58 -23.19 8.32
N ASN A 41 -11.74 -24.51 8.42
CA ASN A 41 -12.80 -25.24 9.15
C ASN A 41 -14.22 -25.09 8.58
N GLY A 42 -14.37 -24.68 7.33
CA GLY A 42 -15.65 -24.51 6.65
C GLY A 42 -15.93 -23.05 6.26
N PRO A 43 -17.03 -22.79 5.53
CA PRO A 43 -17.37 -21.44 5.10
C PRO A 43 -17.67 -20.55 6.32
N SER A 44 -16.79 -19.58 6.57
CA SER A 44 -16.98 -18.57 7.61
C SER A 44 -16.84 -17.18 7.01
N LEU A 45 -17.32 -16.15 7.71
CA LEU A 45 -17.12 -14.77 7.30
C LEU A 45 -15.74 -14.22 7.72
N ASN A 46 -14.93 -15.03 8.42
CA ASN A 46 -13.61 -14.62 8.90
C ASN A 46 -12.71 -14.21 7.73
N GLY A 47 -12.07 -13.04 7.82
CA GLY A 47 -11.24 -12.50 6.74
C GLY A 47 -11.99 -11.88 5.56
N LEU A 48 -13.33 -11.78 5.60
CA LEU A 48 -14.11 -11.06 4.60
C LEU A 48 -14.10 -9.54 4.86
N THR A 49 -13.78 -8.75 3.84
CA THR A 49 -13.89 -7.29 3.85
C THR A 49 -14.67 -6.83 2.63
N LEU A 50 -15.59 -5.90 2.83
CA LEU A 50 -16.35 -5.24 1.79
C LEU A 50 -15.91 -3.78 1.67
N SER A 51 -15.86 -3.25 0.46
CA SER A 51 -15.39 -1.89 0.24
C SER A 51 -16.16 -1.18 -0.85
N VAL A 52 -16.43 0.10 -0.61
CA VAL A 52 -17.01 1.03 -1.57
C VAL A 52 -16.02 2.17 -1.76
N GLU A 53 -15.62 2.41 -3.00
CA GLU A 53 -14.63 3.40 -3.37
C GLU A 53 -15.19 4.33 -4.45
N LYS A 54 -14.97 5.63 -4.28
CA LYS A 54 -15.08 6.60 -5.36
C LYS A 54 -13.65 7.07 -5.70
N PRO A 55 -13.11 6.72 -6.88
CA PRO A 55 -11.74 7.07 -7.26
C PRO A 55 -11.44 8.56 -7.06
N GLY A 56 -10.32 8.85 -6.41
CA GLY A 56 -9.90 10.24 -6.13
C GLY A 56 -10.68 10.97 -5.03
N SER A 57 -11.73 10.37 -4.45
CA SER A 57 -12.58 11.02 -3.44
C SER A 57 -12.57 10.30 -2.10
N PHE A 58 -13.00 9.04 -2.04
CA PHE A 58 -13.08 8.31 -0.78
C PHE A 58 -13.06 6.79 -0.95
N ILE A 59 -12.71 6.10 0.14
CA ILE A 59 -12.81 4.65 0.30
C ILE A 59 -13.43 4.39 1.66
N ILE A 60 -14.42 3.51 1.70
CA ILE A 60 -15.03 3.01 2.93
C ILE A 60 -14.87 1.50 2.93
N ASP A 61 -14.07 0.98 3.86
CA ASP A 61 -13.90 -0.45 4.06
C ASP A 61 -14.67 -0.90 5.31
N TYR A 62 -15.31 -2.07 5.22
CA TYR A 62 -16.02 -2.73 6.30
C TYR A 62 -15.45 -4.13 6.52
N ASP A 63 -14.86 -4.34 7.70
CA ASP A 63 -14.41 -5.64 8.19
C ASP A 63 -15.61 -6.40 8.76
N VAL A 64 -16.07 -7.44 8.05
CA VAL A 64 -17.31 -8.14 8.37
C VAL A 64 -17.22 -8.88 9.71
N PRO A 65 -16.15 -9.64 10.02
CA PRO A 65 -15.99 -10.28 11.32
C PRO A 65 -15.95 -9.30 12.50
N LYS A 66 -15.16 -8.23 12.37
CA LYS A 66 -14.95 -7.28 13.48
C LYS A 66 -16.08 -6.27 13.60
N LYS A 67 -16.95 -6.19 12.59
CA LYS A 67 -17.99 -5.15 12.46
C LYS A 67 -17.40 -3.75 12.54
N ASP A 68 -16.24 -3.58 11.93
CA ASP A 68 -15.45 -2.36 12.01
C ASP A 68 -15.36 -1.63 10.67
N PHE A 69 -15.24 -0.31 10.74
CA PHE A 69 -15.17 0.57 9.59
C PHE A 69 -13.84 1.32 9.51
N ARG A 70 -13.32 1.42 8.30
CA ARG A 70 -12.26 2.36 7.95
C ARG A 70 -12.76 3.33 6.91
N PHE A 71 -12.67 4.61 7.24
CA PHE A 71 -13.00 5.70 6.35
C PHE A 71 -11.72 6.34 5.83
N GLN A 72 -11.61 6.54 4.52
CA GLN A 72 -10.52 7.25 3.90
C GLN A 72 -11.11 8.32 2.96
N PHE A 73 -10.76 9.58 3.17
CA PHE A 73 -11.14 10.69 2.31
C PHE A 73 -9.90 11.31 1.70
N MET A 74 -9.96 11.61 0.41
CA MET A 74 -8.86 12.13 -0.37
C MET A 74 -9.30 13.44 -1.02
N ASN A 75 -8.44 14.44 -0.98
CA ASN A 75 -8.67 15.71 -1.65
C ASN A 75 -7.34 16.23 -2.20
N THR A 76 -7.36 16.96 -3.30
CA THR A 76 -6.18 17.63 -3.83
C THR A 76 -6.50 19.11 -3.99
N VAL A 77 -5.71 19.93 -3.31
CA VAL A 77 -5.79 21.40 -3.38
C VAL A 77 -4.53 21.94 -4.05
N ARG A 78 -4.58 23.16 -4.57
CA ARG A 78 -3.39 23.83 -5.14
C ARG A 78 -2.88 24.85 -4.14
N VAL A 79 -1.61 24.75 -3.77
CA VAL A 79 -0.90 25.72 -2.93
C VAL A 79 0.25 26.28 -3.75
N ALA A 80 0.23 27.59 -3.99
CA ALA A 80 1.20 28.25 -4.90
C ALA A 80 1.31 27.53 -6.26
N GLU A 81 0.16 27.20 -6.86
CA GLU A 81 0.02 26.43 -8.11
C GLU A 81 0.55 24.98 -8.07
N LYS A 82 1.10 24.54 -6.95
CA LYS A 82 1.58 23.17 -6.76
C LYS A 82 0.48 22.29 -6.15
N PRO A 83 0.29 21.06 -6.66
CA PRO A 83 -0.72 20.17 -6.13
C PRO A 83 -0.28 19.63 -4.76
N LEU A 84 -1.15 19.83 -3.77
CA LEU A 84 -1.08 19.27 -2.43
C LEU A 84 -2.20 18.24 -2.29
N SER A 85 -1.83 16.96 -2.28
CA SER A 85 -2.76 15.87 -2.02
C SER A 85 -2.85 15.62 -0.51
N LEU A 86 -4.07 15.59 0.00
CA LEU A 86 -4.41 15.38 1.40
C LEU A 86 -5.24 14.10 1.52
N THR A 87 -4.89 13.27 2.49
CA THR A 87 -5.63 12.06 2.82
C THR A 87 -5.96 12.07 4.30
N TYR A 88 -7.23 11.90 4.63
CA TYR A 88 -7.72 11.64 5.98
C TYR A 88 -8.10 10.18 6.08
N ILE A 89 -7.63 9.47 7.10
CA ILE A 89 -8.00 8.08 7.39
C ILE A 89 -8.47 8.00 8.84
N HIS A 90 -9.62 7.39 9.06
CA HIS A 90 -10.14 7.11 10.40
C HIS A 90 -10.56 5.65 10.52
N ASN A 91 -9.93 4.94 11.45
CA ASN A 91 -10.31 3.59 11.83
C ASN A 91 -11.20 3.67 13.07
N LYS A 92 -12.44 3.18 12.96
CA LYS A 92 -13.42 3.27 14.03
C LYS A 92 -13.07 2.36 15.21
N GLY A 93 -12.61 1.12 14.96
CA GLY A 93 -12.34 0.12 16.00
C GLY A 93 -11.17 0.51 16.89
N ASP A 94 -10.08 1.00 16.31
CA ASP A 94 -8.91 1.49 17.06
C ASP A 94 -9.05 2.95 17.49
N ASN A 95 -10.16 3.61 17.14
CA ASN A 95 -10.39 5.05 17.27
C ASN A 95 -9.17 5.90 16.85
N ARG A 96 -8.56 5.51 15.72
CA ARG A 96 -7.28 6.05 15.27
C ARG A 96 -7.47 6.89 14.02
N THR A 97 -6.97 8.12 14.06
CA THR A 97 -6.99 9.04 12.92
C THR A 97 -5.58 9.25 12.37
N ILE A 98 -5.43 9.21 11.06
CA ILE A 98 -4.18 9.44 10.33
C ILE A 98 -4.44 10.51 9.28
N LEU A 99 -3.54 11.49 9.22
CA LEU A 99 -3.51 12.55 8.23
C LEU A 99 -2.25 12.38 7.38
N GLU A 100 -2.42 12.40 6.07
CA GLU A 100 -1.32 12.40 5.12
C GLU A 100 -1.40 13.63 4.24
N GLY A 101 -0.25 14.24 3.97
CA GLY A 101 -0.10 15.32 3.02
C GLY A 101 1.06 15.01 2.08
N THR A 102 0.87 15.20 0.79
CA THR A 102 1.95 15.11 -0.19
C THR A 102 1.94 16.33 -1.09
N LEU A 103 3.00 17.12 -1.00
CA LEU A 103 3.25 18.28 -1.83
C LEU A 103 4.19 17.88 -2.98
N THR A 104 3.74 18.09 -4.21
CA THR A 104 4.58 17.88 -5.40
C THR A 104 5.10 19.23 -5.89
N PHE A 105 6.37 19.52 -5.61
CA PHE A 105 6.99 20.79 -6.02
C PHE A 105 7.24 20.84 -7.52
N ASP A 106 7.71 19.73 -8.07
CA ASP A 106 7.97 19.55 -9.50
C ASP A 106 7.86 18.04 -9.84
N PRO A 107 7.94 17.65 -11.12
CA PRO A 107 7.81 16.25 -11.52
C PRO A 107 8.84 15.30 -10.88
N CYS A 108 9.99 15.83 -10.44
CA CYS A 108 11.10 15.08 -9.86
C CYS A 108 11.11 15.10 -8.33
N ASN A 109 10.54 16.13 -7.69
CA ASN A 109 10.64 16.35 -6.24
C ASN A 109 9.26 16.35 -5.56
N LYS A 110 9.10 15.44 -4.59
CA LYS A 110 7.89 15.33 -3.76
C LYS A 110 8.26 15.30 -2.29
N PHE A 111 7.44 15.93 -1.49
CA PHE A 111 7.53 15.87 -0.03
C PHE A 111 6.21 15.33 0.53
N SER A 112 6.31 14.31 1.37
CA SER A 112 5.18 13.67 2.03
C SER A 112 5.34 13.75 3.53
N ALA A 113 4.26 14.07 4.22
CA ALA A 113 4.13 14.01 5.66
C ALA A 113 2.98 13.08 6.03
N ASN A 114 3.19 12.22 7.02
CA ASN A 114 2.17 11.39 7.64
C ASN A 114 2.15 11.70 9.14
N TYR A 115 0.95 11.88 9.68
CA TYR A 115 0.72 12.16 11.09
C TYR A 115 -0.43 11.31 11.63
N ALA A 116 -0.16 10.47 12.62
CA ALA A 116 -1.19 9.75 13.35
C ALA A 116 -1.59 10.55 14.60
N VAL A 117 -2.83 11.02 14.63
CA VAL A 117 -3.43 11.74 15.75
C VAL A 117 -3.56 10.79 16.95
N GLY A 118 -3.14 11.24 18.12
CA GLY A 118 -3.10 10.44 19.35
C GLY A 118 -1.68 10.23 19.85
N PRO A 119 -1.03 9.08 19.59
CA PRO A 119 0.33 8.79 20.07
C PRO A 119 1.41 9.70 19.47
N GLY A 120 1.05 10.63 18.58
CA GLY A 120 1.94 11.66 18.07
C GLY A 120 2.92 11.16 17.01
N ASN A 121 2.54 10.11 16.27
CA ASN A 121 3.47 9.55 15.29
C ASN A 121 3.55 10.42 14.05
N CYS A 122 4.73 10.97 13.77
CA CYS A 122 4.99 11.77 12.59
C CYS A 122 6.09 11.11 11.75
N LYS A 123 5.86 11.01 10.45
CA LYS A 123 6.84 10.55 9.48
C LYS A 123 6.93 11.53 8.32
N LEU A 124 8.15 11.98 8.03
CA LEU A 124 8.43 12.82 6.87
C LEU A 124 9.18 12.00 5.84
N LYS A 125 8.84 12.17 4.57
CA LYS A 125 9.47 11.50 3.44
C LYS A 125 9.74 12.51 2.34
N TYR A 126 10.96 12.50 1.84
CA TYR A 126 11.31 13.20 0.62
C TYR A 126 11.48 12.18 -0.51
N SER A 127 11.09 12.53 -1.72
CA SER A 127 11.23 11.68 -2.90
C SER A 127 11.83 12.49 -4.03
N TYR A 128 12.94 12.01 -4.57
CA TYR A 128 13.66 12.62 -5.67
C TYR A 128 13.87 11.63 -6.81
N VAL A 129 13.41 12.00 -8.00
CA VAL A 129 13.60 11.24 -9.23
C VAL A 129 14.78 11.81 -10.01
N HIS A 130 15.87 11.05 -10.09
CA HIS A 130 17.06 11.38 -10.84
C HIS A 130 17.06 10.70 -12.22
N GLY A 131 17.19 11.51 -13.28
CA GLY A 131 17.28 11.03 -14.66
C GLY A 131 16.04 10.26 -15.13
N MET A 132 14.87 10.51 -14.53
CA MET A 132 13.59 9.80 -14.78
C MET A 132 13.59 8.27 -14.54
N LEU A 133 14.73 7.71 -14.15
CA LEU A 133 14.96 6.28 -13.98
C LEU A 133 15.08 5.89 -12.51
N ASN A 134 15.91 6.61 -11.76
CA ASN A 134 16.21 6.28 -10.37
C ASN A 134 15.39 7.18 -9.44
N THR A 135 14.83 6.61 -8.38
CA THR A 135 14.14 7.36 -7.33
C THR A 135 14.79 7.08 -5.99
N PHE A 136 15.08 8.15 -5.25
CA PHE A 136 15.61 8.10 -3.89
C PHE A 136 14.54 8.62 -2.95
N GLU A 137 14.19 7.84 -1.93
CA GLU A 137 13.16 8.18 -0.96
C GLU A 137 13.68 8.03 0.47
N PRO A 138 14.45 9.00 1.00
CA PRO A 138 14.72 9.05 2.42
C PRO A 138 13.46 9.44 3.20
N SER A 139 13.25 8.79 4.34
CA SER A 139 12.20 9.14 5.28
C SER A 139 12.68 9.07 6.71
N TYR A 140 12.15 9.93 7.56
CA TYR A 140 12.48 9.99 8.96
C TYR A 140 11.21 9.82 9.78
N ASP A 141 11.24 8.85 10.69
CA ASP A 141 10.18 8.54 11.64
C ASP A 141 10.54 9.18 12.98
N PHE A 142 9.80 10.22 13.37
CA PHE A 142 10.02 10.97 14.60
C PHE A 142 9.69 10.16 15.85
N SER A 143 8.76 9.21 15.76
CA SER A 143 8.39 8.36 16.90
C SER A 143 9.50 7.38 17.26
N LYS A 144 10.18 6.87 16.23
CA LYS A 144 11.25 5.89 16.38
C LYS A 144 12.64 6.51 16.41
N ASN A 145 12.73 7.82 16.15
CA ASN A 145 13.99 8.54 15.96
C ASN A 145 14.91 7.79 14.97
N SER A 146 14.37 7.42 13.80
CA SER A 146 15.07 6.56 12.85
C SER A 146 14.82 6.92 11.40
N TRP A 147 15.83 6.68 10.56
CA TRP A 147 15.72 6.81 9.11
C TRP A 147 15.26 5.51 8.45
N ASP A 148 14.37 5.61 7.48
CA ASP A 148 14.15 4.56 6.49
C ASP A 148 14.55 5.07 5.12
N LEU A 149 15.21 4.21 4.35
CA LEU A 149 15.69 4.53 3.02
C LEU A 149 15.00 3.62 2.00
N ALA A 150 14.58 4.19 0.89
CA ALA A 150 14.20 3.41 -0.27
C ALA A 150 14.86 3.94 -1.55
N VAL A 151 15.29 3.03 -2.40
CA VAL A 151 15.84 3.31 -3.72
C VAL A 151 15.08 2.46 -4.72
N SER A 152 14.58 3.08 -5.78
CA SER A 152 13.96 2.34 -6.88
C SER A 152 14.55 2.74 -8.22
N ARG A 153 14.50 1.80 -9.17
CA ARG A 153 14.94 2.00 -10.54
C ARG A 153 13.91 1.41 -11.50
N LYS A 154 13.49 2.22 -12.45
CA LYS A 154 12.74 1.75 -13.62
C LYS A 154 13.66 0.95 -14.53
N VAL A 155 13.20 -0.22 -14.95
CA VAL A 155 13.89 -1.09 -15.91
C VAL A 155 13.05 -1.23 -17.18
N TYR A 156 13.53 -1.99 -18.16
CA TYR A 156 12.88 -2.11 -19.46
C TYR A 156 11.45 -2.66 -19.33
N GLY A 157 10.53 -2.21 -20.21
CA GLY A 157 9.14 -2.68 -20.20
C GLY A 157 8.23 -2.00 -19.16
N GLY A 158 8.72 -1.01 -18.41
CA GLY A 158 7.92 -0.32 -17.38
C GLY A 158 7.97 -0.98 -16.00
N ASP A 159 8.78 -2.03 -15.87
CA ASP A 159 9.06 -2.73 -14.63
C ASP A 159 9.86 -1.85 -13.66
N VAL A 160 9.75 -2.14 -12.36
CA VAL A 160 10.42 -1.39 -11.30
C VAL A 160 11.08 -2.34 -10.31
N LEU A 161 12.37 -2.13 -10.06
CA LEU A 161 13.10 -2.72 -8.95
C LEU A 161 13.17 -1.71 -7.81
N LYS A 162 12.87 -2.14 -6.59
CA LYS A 162 12.91 -1.30 -5.39
C LYS A 162 13.61 -2.03 -4.25
N ALA A 163 14.57 -1.36 -3.62
CA ALA A 163 15.20 -1.79 -2.39
C ALA A 163 14.78 -0.84 -1.26
N THR A 164 14.55 -1.40 -0.07
CA THR A 164 14.15 -0.63 1.12
C THR A 164 14.94 -1.11 2.32
N TYR A 165 15.32 -0.18 3.19
CA TYR A 165 15.93 -0.48 4.47
C TYR A 165 15.29 0.37 5.56
N GLN A 166 14.74 -0.28 6.58
CA GLN A 166 14.20 0.39 7.76
C GLN A 166 15.20 0.26 8.90
N THR A 167 15.71 1.38 9.41
CA THR A 167 16.81 1.34 10.39
C THR A 167 16.33 0.83 11.75
N SER A 168 15.18 1.30 12.24
CA SER A 168 14.68 0.92 13.58
C SER A 168 14.36 -0.57 13.69
N SER A 169 13.74 -1.17 12.67
CA SER A 169 13.41 -2.59 12.63
C SER A 169 14.51 -3.46 12.03
N ARG A 170 15.56 -2.85 11.46
CA ARG A 170 16.62 -3.50 10.67
C ARG A 170 16.06 -4.40 9.56
N LEU A 171 14.91 -4.01 8.99
CA LEU A 171 14.24 -4.76 7.95
C LEU A 171 14.78 -4.35 6.59
N LEU A 172 15.41 -5.30 5.89
CA LEU A 172 15.84 -5.15 4.51
C LEU A 172 14.78 -5.75 3.59
N GLY A 173 14.39 -5.01 2.55
CA GLY A 173 13.38 -5.42 1.58
C GLY A 173 13.85 -5.24 0.15
N LEU A 174 13.48 -6.17 -0.72
CA LEU A 174 13.64 -6.09 -2.16
C LEU A 174 12.29 -6.38 -2.82
N GLU A 175 11.95 -5.60 -3.83
CA GLU A 175 10.70 -5.69 -4.56
C GLU A 175 10.96 -5.56 -6.06
N TRP A 176 10.32 -6.42 -6.83
CA TRP A 176 10.26 -6.33 -8.29
C TRP A 176 8.80 -6.30 -8.72
N SER A 177 8.40 -5.20 -9.35
CA SER A 177 7.08 -5.02 -9.95
C SER A 177 7.19 -5.17 -11.47
N LEU A 178 6.47 -6.14 -12.01
CA LEU A 178 6.32 -6.41 -13.43
C LEU A 178 5.05 -5.73 -13.94
N ASN A 179 5.17 -4.90 -14.98
CA ASN A 179 4.05 -4.19 -15.56
C ASN A 179 3.86 -4.59 -17.03
N SER A 180 2.97 -5.56 -17.28
CA SER A 180 2.65 -6.01 -18.64
C SER A 180 1.43 -5.27 -19.18
N THR A 181 1.52 -4.82 -20.44
CA THR A 181 0.44 -4.15 -21.16
C THR A 181 -0.70 -5.09 -21.57
N LEU A 182 -0.46 -6.41 -21.62
CA LEU A 182 -1.40 -7.33 -22.28
C LEU A 182 -2.54 -7.85 -21.40
N SER A 183 -2.37 -8.00 -20.08
CA SER A 183 -3.43 -8.61 -19.24
C SER A 183 -3.23 -8.60 -17.72
N GLY A 184 -2.12 -8.09 -17.18
CA GLY A 184 -1.96 -8.06 -15.72
C GLY A 184 -0.64 -7.50 -15.21
N CYS A 185 -0.60 -7.21 -13.91
CA CYS A 185 0.60 -6.79 -13.19
C CYS A 185 0.98 -7.86 -12.16
N ALA A 186 2.27 -8.11 -11.99
CA ALA A 186 2.77 -9.01 -10.98
C ALA A 186 3.79 -8.28 -10.10
N LYS A 187 3.87 -8.67 -8.84
CA LYS A 187 4.81 -8.09 -7.89
C LYS A 187 5.38 -9.18 -7.01
N PHE A 188 6.70 -9.25 -6.96
CA PHE A 188 7.46 -10.14 -6.10
C PHE A 188 8.20 -9.30 -5.08
N SER A 189 8.15 -9.71 -3.82
CA SER A 189 8.88 -9.04 -2.75
C SER A 189 9.48 -10.04 -1.79
N ALA A 190 10.65 -9.72 -1.29
CA ALA A 190 11.39 -10.47 -0.30
C ALA A 190 11.83 -9.50 0.80
N SER A 191 11.67 -9.88 2.05
CA SER A 191 12.16 -9.09 3.18
C SER A 191 12.82 -9.97 4.23
N VAL A 192 13.92 -9.49 4.81
CA VAL A 192 14.65 -10.16 5.88
C VAL A 192 14.84 -9.19 7.03
N ASN A 193 14.51 -9.63 8.24
CA ASN A 193 14.82 -8.89 9.45
C ASN A 193 16.24 -9.27 9.88
N LEU A 194 17.14 -8.30 9.86
CA LEU A 194 18.55 -8.53 10.19
C LEU A 194 18.80 -8.68 11.69
N SER A 195 17.79 -8.43 12.53
CA SER A 195 17.85 -8.61 13.98
C SER A 195 17.51 -10.03 14.43
N ASP A 196 16.83 -10.80 13.58
CA ASP A 196 16.37 -12.15 13.94
C ASP A 196 17.54 -13.14 13.89
N GLU A 197 17.58 -14.08 14.85
CA GLU A 197 18.61 -15.14 14.88
C GLU A 197 18.54 -16.03 13.64
N SER A 198 17.32 -16.33 13.18
CA SER A 198 17.05 -17.08 11.96
C SER A 198 16.70 -16.12 10.83
N LYS A 199 17.63 -15.91 9.90
CA LYS A 199 17.53 -14.97 8.76
C LYS A 199 16.69 -15.54 7.61
N VAL A 200 15.53 -16.11 7.90
CA VAL A 200 14.63 -16.66 6.88
C VAL A 200 13.89 -15.52 6.19
N PRO A 201 14.01 -15.35 4.86
CA PRO A 201 13.34 -14.28 4.15
C PRO A 201 11.85 -14.56 4.05
N LYS A 202 11.05 -13.53 4.35
CA LYS A 202 9.62 -13.50 4.06
C LYS A 202 9.43 -13.20 2.58
N LEU A 203 8.80 -14.12 1.86
CA LEU A 203 8.52 -13.97 0.43
C LEU A 203 7.05 -13.62 0.23
N THR A 204 6.76 -12.74 -0.73
CA THR A 204 5.40 -12.33 -1.08
C THR A 204 5.28 -12.22 -2.59
N ALA A 205 4.27 -12.88 -3.15
CA ALA A 205 3.91 -12.78 -4.55
C ALA A 205 2.48 -12.25 -4.68
N GLU A 206 2.29 -11.32 -5.59
CA GLU A 206 1.02 -10.65 -5.86
C GLU A 206 0.77 -10.60 -7.36
N THR A 207 -0.44 -10.94 -7.78
CA THR A 207 -0.86 -10.87 -9.18
C THR A 207 -2.18 -10.11 -9.27
N THR A 208 -2.31 -9.27 -10.29
CA THR A 208 -3.53 -8.53 -10.59
C THR A 208 -3.91 -8.77 -12.04
N TRP A 209 -5.15 -9.17 -12.27
CA TRP A 209 -5.74 -9.41 -13.58
C TRP A 209 -6.92 -8.46 -13.79
N ASN A 210 -6.96 -7.84 -14.95
CA ASN A 210 -8.08 -6.99 -15.35
C ASN A 210 -8.81 -7.67 -16.50
N PHE A 211 -10.12 -7.84 -16.34
CA PHE A 211 -10.98 -8.50 -17.32
C PHE A 211 -11.93 -7.47 -17.91
N ASP A 212 -12.04 -7.45 -19.23
CA ASP A 212 -13.15 -6.79 -19.91
C ASP A 212 -14.31 -7.78 -19.97
N MET A 213 -15.45 -7.38 -19.40
CA MET A 213 -16.72 -8.12 -19.35
C MET A 213 -17.79 -7.41 -20.17
#